data_AF-A0A7Y2E6Q4-F1
#
_entry.id   AF-A0A7Y2E6Q4-F1
#
_cell.length_a   1.000
_cell.length_b   1.000
_cell.length_c   1.000
_cell.angle_alpha   90.00
_cell.angle_beta   90.00
_cell.angle_gamma   90.00
#
_symmetry.space_group_name_H-M   'P 1'
#
loop_
_entity.id
_entity.type
_entity.pdbx_description
1 polymer ?
#
loop_
_entity_poly.entity_id
_entity_poly.type
_entity_poly.pdbx_seq_one_letter_code
_entity_poly.pdbx_strand_id
1 'polypeptide(L)' 'MRFGRYTAIEILGQGHAGIVYKATHPDRTEPIALKVVFTDDKDLVEAEQYGVEHQ' A
#
# COMPACT_ATOMS: atom_id res chain seq x y z
N MET A 1 -3.00 9.16 8.67
CA MET A 1 -3.87 8.09 8.11
C MET A 1 -3.24 6.73 8.42
N ARG A 2 -4.01 5.67 8.68
CA ARG A 2 -3.47 4.36 9.07
C ARG A 2 -3.90 3.27 8.08
N PHE A 3 -2.94 2.51 7.56
CA PHE A 3 -3.13 1.40 6.63
C PHE A 3 -2.62 0.12 7.29
N GLY A 4 -3.50 -0.60 8.00
CA GLY A 4 -3.09 -1.74 8.82
C GLY A 4 -2.03 -1.36 9.87
N ARG A 5 -0.81 -1.89 9.72
CA ARG A 5 0.35 -1.61 10.59
C ARG A 5 1.14 -0.35 10.20
N TYR A 6 0.84 0.24 9.06
CA TYR A 6 1.56 1.41 8.56
C TYR A 6 0.84 2.70 8.96
N THR A 7 1.59 3.70 9.41
CA THR A 7 1.05 5.04 9.71
C THR A 7 1.64 6.06 8.76
N ALA A 8 0.81 6.65 7.90
CA ALA A 8 1.22 7.70 6.96
C ALA A 8 1.44 9.03 7.69
N ILE A 9 2.60 9.64 7.43
CA ILE A 9 3.06 10.92 7.98
C ILE A 9 2.75 12.06 7.01
N GLU A 10 3.29 11.98 5.78
CA GLU A 10 3.19 13.02 4.74
C GLU A 10 3.10 12.38 3.34
N ILE A 11 2.51 13.10 2.39
CA ILE A 11 2.48 12.69 0.98
C ILE A 11 3.81 13.05 0.33
N LEU A 12 4.47 12.07 -0.26
CA LEU A 12 5.69 12.26 -1.05
C LEU A 12 5.39 12.45 -2.54
N GLY A 13 4.27 11.89 -3.02
CA GLY A 13 3.84 12.06 -4.40
C GLY A 13 2.45 11.52 -4.65
N GLN A 14 1.80 12.03 -5.69
CA GLN A 14 0.47 11.60 -6.13
C GLN A 14 0.45 11.54 -7.65
N GLY A 15 -0.13 10.46 -8.19
CA GLY A 15 -0.30 10.27 -9.62
C GLY A 15 -1.60 9.52 -9.92
N HIS A 16 -1.84 9.25 -11.20
CA HIS A 16 -3.08 8.61 -11.67
C HIS A 16 -3.36 7.27 -10.96
N ALA A 17 -2.31 6.47 -10.73
CA ALA A 17 -2.46 5.13 -10.14
C ALA A 17 -2.55 5.12 -8.61
N GLY A 18 -2.34 6.25 -7.92
CA GLY A 18 -2.30 6.25 -6.46
C GLY A 18 -1.47 7.35 -5.81
N ILE A 19 -1.25 7.18 -4.50
CA ILE A 19 -0.52 8.12 -3.65
C ILE A 19 0.65 7.39 -2.97
N VAL A 20 1.81 8.04 -2.93
CA VAL A 20 2.98 7.58 -2.17
C VAL A 20 3.10 8.43 -0.91
N TYR A 21 3.12 7.77 0.23
CA TYR A 21 3.30 8.41 1.53
C TYR A 21 4.68 8.07 2.10
N LYS A 22 5.24 9.00 2.87
CA LYS A 22 6.20 8.65 3.91
C LYS A 22 5.42 8.07 5.09
N ALA A 23 5.83 6.91 5.57
CA ALA A 23 5.11 6.21 6.62
C ALA A 23 6.06 5.58 7.63
N THR A 24 5.54 5.27 8.81
CA THR A 24 6.21 4.41 9.80
C THR A 24 5.64 2.99 9.77
N HIS A 25 6.47 2.02 10.16
CA HIS A 25 6.09 0.63 10.38
C HIS A 25 6.65 0.18 11.74
N PRO A 26 5.92 -0.56 12.58
CA PRO A 26 6.37 -0.93 13.92
C PRO A 26 7.69 -1.69 13.93
N ASP A 27 7.96 -2.50 12.90
CA ASP A 27 9.18 -3.32 12.82
C ASP A 27 10.36 -2.61 12.13
N ARG A 28 10.23 -1.31 11.79
CA ARG A 28 11.29 -0.53 11.14
C ARG A 28 11.52 0.78 11.89
N THR A 29 12.77 1.05 12.22
CA THR A 29 13.19 2.30 12.87
C THR A 29 13.18 3.48 11.90
N GLU A 30 13.48 3.22 10.63
CA GLU A 30 13.51 4.25 9.59
C GLU A 30 12.14 4.43 8.91
N PRO A 31 11.79 5.65 8.48
CA PRO A 31 10.62 5.89 7.65
C PRO A 31 10.70 5.12 6.33
N ILE A 32 9.55 4.63 5.86
CA ILE A 32 9.42 3.94 4.57
C ILE A 32 8.56 4.73 3.59
N ALA A 33 8.66 4.39 2.30
CA ALA A 33 7.67 4.79 1.31
C ALA A 33 6.53 3.75 1.26
N LEU A 34 5.28 4.21 1.37
CA LEU A 34 4.08 3.39 1.22
C LEU A 34 3.29 3.87 0.00
N LYS A 35 3.23 3.06 -1.07
CA LYS A 35 2.41 3.33 -2.25
C LYS A 35 1.02 2.71 -2.07
N VAL A 36 0.01 3.55 -1.99
CA VAL A 36 -1.40 3.16 -1.99
C VAL A 36 -1.92 3.31 -3.40
N VAL A 37 -2.29 2.19 -4.01
CA VAL A 37 -2.85 2.14 -5.36
C VAL A 37 -4.37 2.31 -5.30
N PHE A 38 -4.91 3.13 -6.21
CA PHE A 38 -6.35 3.16 -6.44
C PHE A 38 -6.70 1.92 -7.24
N THR A 39 -7.63 1.12 -6.74
CA THR A 39 -8.20 -0.01 -7.48
C THR A 39 -9.61 0.38 -7.88
N ASP A 40 -9.94 0.15 -9.15
CA ASP A 40 -11.33 0.10 -9.58
C ASP A 40 -11.89 -1.27 -9.16
N ASP A 41 -13.20 -1.40 -8.92
CA ASP A 41 -13.86 -2.66 -8.52
C ASP A 41 -13.51 -3.87 -9.43
N LYS A 42 -13.03 -3.61 -10.65
CA LYS A 42 -12.61 -4.63 -11.61
C LYS A 42 -11.24 -5.25 -11.32
N ASP A 43 -10.34 -4.56 -10.63
CA ASP A 43 -8.97 -5.05 -10.35
C ASP A 43 -8.90 -6.01 -9.16
N LEU A 44 -9.90 -5.98 -8.26
CA LEU A 44 -9.94 -6.84 -7.08
C LEU A 44 -10.16 -8.31 -7.44
N VAL A 45 -10.73 -8.59 -8.61
CA VAL A 45 -11.03 -9.95 -9.09
C VAL A 45 -9.76 -10.70 -9.54
N GLU A 46 -8.72 -9.98 -9.99
CA GLU A 46 -7.46 -10.58 -10.44
C GLU A 46 -6.48 -10.87 -9.28
N ALA A 47 -6.52 -10.08 -8.20
CA ALA A 47 -5.61 -10.25 -7.06
C ALA A 47 -5.89 -11.53 -6.23
N GLU A 48 -7.16 -11.96 -6.13
CA GLU A 48 -7.52 -13.20 -5.44
C GLU A 48 -7.17 -14.46 -6.25
N GLN A 49 -7.01 -14.35 -7.57
CA GLN A 49 -6.72 -15.49 -8.44
C GLN A 49 -5.26 -15.96 -8.41
N TYR A 50 -4.32 -15.09 -7.99
CA TYR A 50 -2.89 -15.44 -7.86
C TYR A 50 -2.47 -15.84 -6.43
N GLY A 51 -3.42 -15.97 -5.50
CA GLY A 51 -3.16 -16.19 -4.07
C GLY A 51 -3.27 -17.64 -3.57
N VAL A 52 -3.21 -18.66 -4.44
CA VAL A 52 -3.25 -20.06 -3.99
C VAL A 52 -2.14 -20.90 -4.62
N GLU A 53 -1.42 -21.61 -3.74
CA GLU A 53 -0.40 -22.66 -3.94
C GLU A 53 1.03 -22.12 -4.19
N HIS A 54 2.04 -22.51 -3.39
CA HIS A 54 2.39 -23.88 -3.09
C HIS A 54 2.78 -24.18 -1.64
N GLN A 55 2.46 -25.43 -1.29
CA GLN A 55 2.88 -26.24 -0.15
C GLN A 55 4.39 -26.26 0.09
#